data_AF-A0A1C6C5V3-F1
#
_entry.id   AF-A0A1C6C5V3-F1
#
_cell.length_a   1.000
_cell.length_b   1.000
_cell.length_c   1.000
_cell.angle_alpha   90.00
_cell.angle_beta   90.00
_cell.angle_gamma   90.00
#
_symmetry.space_group_name_H-M   'P 1'
#
loop_
_entity.id
_entity.type
_entity.pdbx_description
1 polymer ?
#
loop_
_entity_poly.entity_id
_entity_poly.type
_entity_poly.pdbx_seq_one_letter_code
_entity_poly.pdbx_strand_id
1 'polypeptide(L)' 'MPGVVIEDNTIIAGAAVVTKRVPSGTIVGGNPARVIGYVDDLVEKRVNFKEPFWNSTRAELENFYF' A
#
# COMPACT_ATOMS: atom_id res chain seq x y z
N MET A 1 6.98 16.99 -12.08
CA MET A 1 8.17 17.87 -11.98
C MET A 1 9.25 17.31 -12.88
N PRO A 2 9.78 18.09 -13.84
CA PRO A 2 10.87 17.62 -14.71
C PRO A 2 12.07 17.14 -13.89
N GLY A 3 12.71 16.04 -14.32
CA GLY A 3 13.91 15.49 -13.67
C GLY A 3 13.68 14.63 -12.43
N VAL A 4 12.43 14.39 -12.02
CA VAL A 4 12.12 13.42 -10.97
C VAL A 4 12.37 12.00 -11.46
N VAL A 5 13.04 11.19 -10.64
CA VAL A 5 13.21 9.75 -10.85
C VAL A 5 12.27 9.00 -9.91
N ILE A 6 11.54 8.03 -10.45
CA ILE A 6 10.76 7.05 -9.71
C ILE A 6 11.48 5.72 -9.91
N GLU A 7 11.98 5.14 -8.83
CA GLU A 7 12.70 3.86 -8.86
C GLU A 7 11.72 2.67 -8.87
N ASP A 8 12.24 1.45 -8.88
CA ASP A 8 11.46 0.23 -9.11
C ASP A 8 10.56 -0.14 -7.92
N ASN A 9 9.48 -0.87 -8.20
CA ASN A 9 8.57 -1.39 -7.17
C ASN A 9 7.99 -0.28 -6.26
N THR A 10 7.70 0.89 -6.81
CA THR A 10 7.11 2.03 -6.09
C THR A 10 5.62 2.16 -6.41
N ILE A 11 4.81 2.55 -5.41
CA ILE A 11 3.38 2.87 -5.60
C ILE A 11 3.14 4.39 -5.47
N ILE A 12 2.47 4.98 -6.45
CA ILE A 12 2.04 6.39 -6.43
C ILE A 12 0.53 6.44 -6.18
N ALA A 13 0.10 7.08 -5.09
CA ALA A 13 -1.31 7.27 -4.78
C ALA A 13 -2.00 8.16 -5.83
N GLY A 14 -3.30 7.95 -6.02
CA GLY A 14 -4.12 8.78 -6.91
C GLY A 14 -4.00 10.28 -6.60
N ALA A 15 -3.98 11.10 -7.66
CA ALA A 15 -3.88 12.56 -7.59
C ALA A 15 -2.60 13.12 -6.90
N ALA A 16 -1.54 12.32 -6.72
CA ALA A 16 -0.29 12.81 -6.16
C ALA A 16 0.47 13.75 -7.12
N VAL A 17 1.11 14.79 -6.56
CA VAL A 17 2.04 15.66 -7.30
C VAL A 17 3.46 15.39 -6.81
N VAL A 18 4.19 14.59 -7.58
CA VAL A 18 5.55 14.16 -7.23
C VAL A 18 6.54 15.28 -7.56
N THR A 19 7.21 15.79 -6.52
CA THR A 19 8.17 16.90 -6.62
C THR A 19 9.61 16.54 -6.27
N LYS A 20 9.86 15.31 -5.83
CA LYS A 20 11.18 14.80 -5.42
C LYS A 20 11.35 13.36 -5.90
N ARG A 21 12.59 12.87 -5.95
CA ARG A 21 12.89 11.45 -6.24
C ARG A 21 12.10 10.54 -5.30
N VAL A 22 11.65 9.41 -5.83
CA VAL A 22 10.93 8.37 -5.07
C VAL A 22 11.79 7.10 -5.05
N PRO A 23 12.27 6.65 -3.87
CA PRO A 23 13.07 5.44 -3.74
C PRO A 23 12.29 4.16 -4.04
N SER A 24 13.01 3.10 -4.41
CA SER A 24 12.42 1.78 -4.67
C SER A 24 11.63 1.27 -3.47
N GLY A 25 10.54 0.53 -3.71
CA GLY A 25 9.77 -0.11 -2.63
C GLY A 25 8.94 0.85 -1.78
N THR A 26 8.88 2.14 -2.10
CA THR A 26 8.12 3.13 -1.33
C THR A 26 6.71 3.36 -1.88
N ILE A 27 5.81 3.79 -1.01
CA ILE A 27 4.47 4.27 -1.36
C ILE A 27 4.43 5.76 -1.07
N VAL A 28 4.07 6.58 -2.06
CA VAL A 28 3.96 8.04 -1.90
C VAL A 28 2.59 8.58 -2.29
N GLY A 29 2.14 9.66 -1.65
CA GLY A 29 0.87 10.31 -1.96
C GLY A 29 0.80 11.78 -1.54
N GLY A 30 -0.20 12.50 -2.08
CA GLY A 30 -0.48 13.91 -1.76
C GLY A 30 0.13 14.93 -2.73
N ASN A 31 -0.15 16.21 -2.47
CA ASN A 31 0.40 17.35 -3.21
C ASN A 31 0.98 18.39 -2.23
N PRO A 32 2.32 18.51 -2.10
CA PRO A 32 3.34 17.69 -2.76
C PRO A 32 3.42 16.28 -2.16
N ALA A 33 3.81 15.30 -2.97
CA ALA A 33 3.86 13.89 -2.56
C ALA A 33 4.83 13.65 -1.38
N ARG A 34 4.44 12.77 -0.46
CA ARG A 34 5.22 12.32 0.70
C ARG A 34 5.16 10.81 0.82
N VAL A 35 6.18 10.21 1.44
CA VAL A 35 6.16 8.78 1.78
C VAL A 35 5.04 8.53 2.79
N ILE A 36 4.17 7.58 2.46
CA ILE A 36 3.02 7.15 3.28
C ILE A 36 3.11 5.67 3.68
N GLY A 37 4.11 4.93 3.19
CA GLY A 37 4.36 3.54 3.55
C GLY A 37 5.38 2.87 2.63
N TYR A 38 5.53 1.56 2.78
CA TYR A 38 6.39 0.71 1.96
C TYR A 38 5.59 -0.43 1.33
N VAL A 39 6.04 -0.89 0.17
CA VAL A 39 5.38 -1.96 -0.58
C VAL A 39 5.43 -3.28 0.18
N ASP A 40 6.55 -3.60 0.82
CA ASP A 40 6.69 -4.84 1.59
C ASP A 40 5.69 -4.89 2.75
N ASP A 41 5.52 -3.80 3.49
CA ASP A 41 4.51 -3.68 4.55
C ASP A 41 3.09 -3.88 4.00
N LEU A 42 2.81 -3.34 2.82
CA LEU A 42 1.51 -3.48 2.17
C LEU A 42 1.27 -4.92 1.73
N VAL A 43 2.28 -5.57 1.14
CA VAL A 43 2.21 -6.96 0.69
C VAL A 43 2.01 -7.88 1.90
N GLU A 44 2.80 -7.72 2.96
CA GLU A 44 2.67 -8.51 4.18
C GLU A 44 1.27 -8.38 4.78
N LYS A 45 0.75 -7.15 4.88
CA LYS A 45 -0.62 -6.91 5.35
C LYS A 45 -1.65 -7.61 4.46
N ARG A 46 -1.51 -7.53 3.13
CA ARG A 46 -2.49 -8.10 2.18
C ARG A 46 -2.44 -9.62 2.11
N VAL A 47 -1.26 -10.23 2.17
CA VAL A 47 -1.08 -11.69 2.17
C VAL A 47 -1.65 -12.31 3.44
N ASN A 48 -1.46 -11.65 4.59
CA ASN A 48 -1.95 -12.14 5.87
C ASN A 48 -3.42 -11.77 6.15
N PHE A 49 -4.04 -10.97 5.30
CA PHE A 49 -5.43 -10.55 5.47
C PHE A 49 -6.39 -11.66 5.07
N LYS A 50 -6.87 -12.41 6.07
CA LYS A 50 -7.85 -13.49 5.91
C LYS A 50 -9.27 -12.93 6.08
N GLU A 51 -9.78 -12.22 5.08
CA GLU A 51 -11.20 -11.86 5.13
C GLU A 51 -12.07 -13.11 5.05
N PRO A 52 -13.15 -13.16 5.84
CA PRO A 52 -14.16 -14.16 5.65
C PRO A 52 -14.81 -14.00 4.29
N PHE A 53 -14.99 -15.11 3.58
CA PHE A 53 -15.77 -15.18 2.35
C PHE A 53 -17.12 -15.84 2.62
N TRP A 54 -17.97 -15.92 1.58
CA TRP A 54 -19.32 -16.47 1.71
C TRP A 54 -19.36 -17.91 2.27
N ASN A 55 -18.27 -18.67 2.17
CA ASN A 55 -18.15 -20.06 2.60
C ASN A 55 -17.26 -20.24 3.86
N SER A 56 -16.91 -19.17 4.56
CA SER A 56 -16.15 -19.26 5.81
C SER A 56 -16.95 -19.90 6.94
N THR A 57 -16.26 -20.63 7.80
CA THR A 57 -16.85 -21.26 8.98
C THR A 57 -17.20 -20.24 10.05
N ARG A 58 -18.12 -20.60 10.96
CA ARG A 58 -18.50 -19.73 12.08
C ARG A 58 -17.31 -19.36 12.97
N ALA A 59 -16.38 -20.28 13.20
CA ALA A 59 -15.18 -20.03 13.99
C ALA A 59 -14.23 -19.02 13.33
N GLU A 60 -14.09 -19.08 11.99
CA GLU A 60 -13.30 -18.09 11.23
C GLU A 60 -13.93 -16.70 11.27
N LEU A 61 -15.27 -16.63 11.18
CA LEU A 61 -16.01 -15.38 11.34
C LEU A 61 -15.84 -14.80 12.75
N GLU A 62 -15.97 -15.62 13.79
CA GLU A 62 -15.85 -15.17 15.17
C GLU A 62 -14.44 -14.62 15.46
N ASN A 63 -13.37 -15.31 15.03
CA ASN A 63 -11.99 -14.83 15.18
C ASN A 63 -11.67 -13.55 14.40
N PHE A 64 -12.42 -13.24 13.33
CA PHE A 64 -12.18 -12.06 12.49
C PHE A 64 -12.91 -10.83 13.03
N TYR A 65 -14.13 -11.00 13.55
CA TYR A 65 -14.98 -9.89 13.99
C TYR A 65 -14.91 -9.60 15.49
N PHE A 66 -14.46 -10.53 16.33
CA PHE A 66 -14.40 -10.40 17.80
C PHE A 66 -12.99 -10.69 18.33
#